data_AF-A0A3D3HCP3-F1
#
_entry.id   AF-A0A3D3HCP3-F1
#
_cell.length_a   1.000
_cell.length_b   1.000
_cell.length_c   1.000
_cell.angle_alpha   90.00
_cell.angle_beta   90.00
_cell.angle_gamma   90.00
#
_symmetry.space_group_name_H-M   'P 1'
#
loop_
_entity.id
_entity.type
_entity.pdbx_description
1 polymer ?
#
loop_
_entity_poly.entity_id
_entity_poly.type
_entity_poly.pdbx_seq_one_letter_code
_entity_poly.pdbx_strand_id
1 'polypeptide(L)'
;MDVFEVKKLGGDLWSVRVRLVNGGAIPSVTYETIQNKLYPIDKLSVAGRNAKVVSGGVLTDAWMNMVSYKEFRPEVQMCQVPGFGKVEYQFLVSGKGDIEIKYESRKAGTISKTVALK
;
A
#
# COMPACT_ATOMS: atom_id res chain seq x y z
N MET A 1 9.35 -2.29 3.41
CA MET A 1 8.39 -1.32 2.86
C MET A 1 9.14 -0.06 2.49
N ASP A 2 8.95 0.39 1.26
CA ASP A 2 9.61 1.59 0.72
C ASP A 2 8.60 2.52 0.05
N VAL A 3 8.75 3.82 0.25
CA VAL A 3 7.93 4.84 -0.42
C VAL A 3 8.85 5.49 -1.44
N PHE A 4 8.70 5.09 -2.71
CA PHE A 4 9.68 5.43 -3.73
C PHE A 4 9.27 6.63 -4.58
N GLU A 5 8.00 7.01 -4.57
CA GLU A 5 7.52 8.17 -5.31
C GLU A 5 6.42 8.89 -4.55
N VAL A 6 6.59 10.20 -4.39
CA VAL A 6 5.58 11.13 -3.89
C VAL A 6 5.51 12.28 -4.89
N LYS A 7 4.45 12.31 -5.69
CA LYS A 7 4.30 13.27 -6.80
C LYS A 7 3.04 14.10 -6.63
N LYS A 8 3.15 15.42 -6.72
CA LYS A 8 2.00 16.31 -6.77
C LYS A 8 1.35 16.23 -8.16
N LEU A 9 0.04 15.94 -8.20
CA LEU A 9 -0.72 15.85 -9.46
C LEU A 9 -1.44 17.16 -9.80
N GLY A 10 -1.77 17.97 -8.80
CA GLY A 10 -2.42 19.27 -8.99
C GLY A 10 -3.24 19.68 -7.77
N GLY A 11 -3.34 20.99 -7.49
CA GLY A 11 -4.01 21.49 -6.29
C GLY A 11 -3.43 20.88 -5.01
N ASP A 12 -4.28 20.19 -4.25
CA ASP A 12 -3.91 19.45 -3.03
C ASP A 12 -3.86 17.93 -3.24
N LEU A 13 -3.83 17.45 -4.49
CA LEU A 13 -3.80 16.03 -4.84
C LEU A 13 -2.36 15.52 -5.02
N TRP A 14 -2.06 14.43 -4.33
CA TRP A 14 -0.77 13.75 -4.29
C TRP A 14 -0.92 12.29 -4.72
N SER A 15 0.02 11.82 -5.55
CA SER A 15 0.24 10.41 -5.84
C SER A 15 1.36 9.89 -4.98
N VAL A 16 1.06 8.90 -4.15
CA VAL A 16 2.01 8.25 -3.25
C VAL A 16 2.13 6.79 -3.65
N ARG A 17 3.33 6.37 -4.07
CA ARG A 17 3.61 4.99 -4.44
C ARG A 17 4.44 4.29 -3.38
N VAL A 18 3.98 3.11 -3.03
CA VAL A 18 4.56 2.28 -1.98
C VAL A 18 4.94 0.94 -2.58
N ARG A 19 6.14 0.47 -2.27
CA ARG A 19 6.64 -0.85 -2.63
C ARG A 19 6.84 -1.70 -1.40
N LEU A 20 6.21 -2.86 -1.39
CA LEU A 20 6.45 -3.92 -0.43
C LEU A 20 7.37 -4.94 -1.10
N VAL A 21 8.53 -5.21 -0.50
CA VAL A 21 9.51 -6.18 -1.01
C VAL A 21 9.70 -7.25 0.05
N ASN A 22 9.70 -8.51 -0.38
CA ASN A 22 10.05 -9.64 0.45
C ASN A 22 11.39 -10.22 -0.01
N GLY A 23 12.41 -10.10 0.84
CA GLY A 23 13.73 -10.68 0.59
C GLY A 23 13.82 -12.18 0.92
N GLY A 24 12.79 -12.76 1.54
CA GLY A 24 12.75 -14.17 1.91
C GLY A 24 12.01 -15.03 0.88
N ALA A 25 12.30 -16.34 0.90
CA ALA A 25 11.65 -17.33 0.03
C ALA A 25 10.18 -17.57 0.38
N ILE A 26 9.80 -17.37 1.64
CA ILE A 26 8.45 -17.67 2.13
C ILE A 26 7.55 -16.45 1.87
N PRO A 27 6.37 -16.63 1.24
CA PRO A 27 5.43 -15.54 1.04
C PRO A 27 4.82 -15.09 2.38
N SER A 28 4.45 -13.81 2.44
CA SER A 28 3.87 -13.21 3.65
C SER A 28 2.56 -13.90 4.07
N VAL A 29 1.74 -14.29 3.08
CA VAL A 29 0.55 -15.13 3.24
C VAL A 29 0.65 -16.29 2.25
N THR A 30 0.38 -17.52 2.69
CA THR A 30 0.35 -18.70 1.80
C THR A 30 -1.01 -18.85 1.14
N TYR A 31 -1.06 -19.47 -0.04
CA TYR A 31 -2.32 -19.76 -0.74
C TYR A 31 -3.29 -20.58 0.13
N GLU A 32 -2.76 -21.57 0.85
CA GLU A 32 -3.51 -22.37 1.82
C GLU A 32 -4.22 -21.51 2.89
N THR A 33 -3.56 -20.44 3.34
CA THR A 33 -4.16 -19.52 4.32
C THR A 33 -5.34 -18.78 3.70
N ILE A 34 -5.22 -18.36 2.44
CA ILE A 34 -6.27 -17.61 1.75
C ILE A 34 -7.48 -18.50 1.50
N GLN A 35 -7.26 -19.73 1.04
CA GLN A 35 -8.32 -20.70 0.80
C GLN A 35 -9.05 -21.09 2.09
N ASN A 36 -8.31 -21.42 3.15
CA ASN A 36 -8.87 -21.96 4.39
C ASN A 36 -9.14 -20.89 5.46
N LYS A 37 -8.90 -19.60 5.16
CA LYS A 37 -9.08 -18.45 6.07
C LYS A 37 -8.41 -18.64 7.44
N LEU A 38 -7.23 -19.26 7.47
CA LEU A 38 -6.54 -19.64 8.72
C LEU A 38 -6.17 -18.43 9.58
N TYR A 39 -5.86 -17.29 8.95
CA TYR A 39 -5.59 -16.03 9.63
C TYR A 39 -5.81 -14.82 8.70
N PRO A 40 -5.92 -13.60 9.26
CA PRO A 40 -6.13 -12.39 8.46
C PRO A 40 -5.01 -12.17 7.44
N ILE A 41 -5.39 -11.80 6.23
CA ILE A 41 -4.48 -11.40 5.16
C ILE A 41 -3.78 -10.10 5.57
N ASP A 42 -2.57 -9.86 5.03
CA ASP A 42 -1.85 -8.63 5.30
C ASP A 42 -2.63 -7.41 4.85
N LYS A 43 -2.51 -6.34 5.63
CA LYS A 43 -3.20 -5.07 5.41
C LYS A 43 -2.18 -3.96 5.22
N LEU A 44 -2.38 -3.16 4.18
CA LEU A 44 -1.70 -1.89 3.96
C LEU A 44 -2.74 -0.79 4.08
N SER A 45 -2.62 0.06 5.09
CA SER A 45 -3.53 1.17 5.35
C SER A 45 -2.81 2.51 5.26
N VAL A 46 -3.49 3.51 4.72
CA VAL A 46 -3.02 4.90 4.69
C VAL A 46 -3.98 5.77 5.48
N ALA A 47 -3.45 6.49 6.47
CA ALA A 47 -4.20 7.40 7.31
C ALA A 47 -3.50 8.75 7.40
N GLY A 48 -4.25 9.84 7.54
CA GLY A 48 -3.69 11.16 7.74
C GLY A 48 -4.69 12.06 8.43
N ARG A 49 -4.22 12.94 9.33
CA ARG A 49 -5.12 13.83 10.09
C ARG A 49 -5.75 14.91 9.21
N ASN A 50 -4.97 15.43 8.25
CA ASN A 50 -5.37 16.50 7.32
C ASN A 50 -5.29 16.05 5.85
N ALA A 51 -5.35 14.73 5.62
CA ALA A 51 -5.17 14.13 4.30
C ALA A 51 -6.18 12.99 4.12
N LYS A 52 -6.97 13.06 3.05
CA LYS A 52 -8.01 12.09 2.71
C LYS A 52 -7.54 11.23 1.53
N VAL A 53 -7.62 9.92 1.68
CA VAL A 53 -7.36 8.99 0.57
C VAL A 53 -8.55 9.03 -0.38
N VAL A 54 -8.32 9.49 -1.61
CA VAL A 54 -9.33 9.59 -2.67
C VAL A 54 -9.42 8.26 -3.42
N SER A 55 -8.28 7.63 -3.69
CA SER A 55 -8.23 6.35 -4.39
C SER A 55 -7.00 5.56 -3.96
N GLY A 56 -7.09 4.24 -3.99
CA GLY A 56 -6.00 3.35 -3.62
C GLY A 56 -6.12 2.06 -4.41
N GLY A 57 -5.00 1.57 -4.92
CA GLY A 57 -5.00 0.43 -5.83
C GLY A 57 -3.64 -0.25 -5.96
N VAL A 58 -3.67 -1.44 -6.55
CA VAL A 58 -2.46 -2.19 -6.90
C VAL A 58 -1.89 -1.56 -8.17
N LEU A 59 -0.61 -1.21 -8.15
CA LEU A 59 0.12 -0.79 -9.33
C LEU A 59 0.49 -2.04 -10.13
N THR A 60 -0.21 -2.29 -11.23
CA THR A 60 0.05 -3.45 -12.10
C THR A 60 1.25 -3.19 -13.01
N ASP A 61 1.39 -1.96 -13.50
CA ASP A 61 2.52 -1.55 -14.31
C ASP A 61 2.93 -0.10 -14.00
N ALA A 62 4.15 0.07 -13.48
CA ALA A 62 4.70 1.38 -13.12
C ALA A 62 5.08 2.21 -14.35
N TRP A 63 5.49 1.58 -15.46
CA TRP A 63 5.91 2.26 -16.69
C TRP A 63 4.71 2.77 -17.47
N MET A 64 3.64 1.96 -17.57
CA MET A 64 2.39 2.34 -18.22
C MET A 64 1.42 3.12 -17.31
N ASN A 65 1.80 3.36 -16.05
CA ASN A 65 0.94 3.98 -15.03
C ASN A 65 -0.41 3.27 -14.85
N MET A 66 -0.44 1.94 -15.01
CA MET A 66 -1.66 1.15 -14.84
C MET A 66 -1.87 0.82 -13.37
N VAL A 67 -2.98 1.32 -12.82
CA VAL A 67 -3.38 1.11 -11.42
C VAL A 67 -4.77 0.51 -11.39
N SER A 68 -4.91 -0.63 -10.72
CA SER A 68 -6.21 -1.23 -10.42
C SER A 68 -6.73 -0.64 -9.12
N TYR A 69 -7.54 0.41 -9.23
CA TYR A 69 -8.14 1.10 -8.08
C TYR A 69 -9.29 0.29 -7.48
N LYS A 70 -9.39 0.33 -6.15
CA LYS A 70 -10.57 -0.16 -5.44
C LYS A 70 -11.65 0.91 -5.43
N GLU A 71 -12.88 0.47 -5.71
CA GLU A 71 -14.09 1.28 -5.61
C GLU A 71 -14.47 1.55 -4.14
N PHE A 72 -14.30 0.55 -3.26
CA PHE A 72 -14.68 0.63 -1.85
C PHE A 72 -13.46 0.60 -0.91
N ARG A 73 -13.47 1.49 0.10
CA ARG A 73 -12.41 1.64 1.11
C ARG A 73 -11.00 1.73 0.50
N PRO A 74 -10.72 2.76 -0.32
CA PRO A 74 -9.43 2.92 -0.98
C PRO A 74 -8.25 3.06 0.00
N GLU A 75 -8.53 3.51 1.24
CA GLU A 75 -7.56 3.64 2.32
C GLU A 75 -6.95 2.32 2.80
N VAL A 76 -7.58 1.17 2.52
CA VAL A 76 -7.10 -0.15 2.95
C VAL A 76 -6.95 -1.11 1.77
N GLN A 77 -5.72 -1.58 1.59
CA GLN A 77 -5.36 -2.59 0.61
C GLN A 77 -5.05 -3.91 1.32
N MET A 78 -5.71 -4.98 0.87
CA MET A 78 -5.37 -6.33 1.28
C MET A 78 -4.30 -6.83 0.33
N CYS A 79 -3.24 -7.42 0.87
CA CYS A 79 -2.05 -7.72 0.10
C CYS A 79 -1.45 -9.07 0.48
N GLN A 80 -0.76 -9.67 -0.49
CA GLN A 80 0.05 -10.85 -0.31
C GLN A 80 1.37 -10.57 -1.00
N VAL A 81 2.46 -10.53 -0.25
CA VAL A 81 3.79 -10.31 -0.82
C VAL A 81 4.41 -11.67 -1.13
N PRO A 82 4.63 -12.00 -2.42
CA PRO A 82 5.21 -13.28 -2.80
C PRO A 82 6.66 -13.42 -2.31
N GLY A 83 7.15 -14.65 -2.21
CA GLY A 83 8.56 -14.92 -1.88
C GLY A 83 9.49 -14.38 -2.96
N PHE A 84 10.61 -13.76 -2.55
CA PHE A 84 11.55 -13.04 -3.42
C PHE A 84 10.90 -12.02 -4.36
N GLY A 85 9.69 -11.58 -4.03
CA GLY A 85 8.89 -10.73 -4.91
C GLY A 85 8.64 -9.35 -4.33
N LYS A 86 7.91 -8.57 -5.12
CA LYS A 86 7.47 -7.23 -4.74
C LYS A 86 6.01 -7.03 -5.11
N VAL A 87 5.32 -6.19 -4.34
CA VAL A 87 4.00 -5.68 -4.67
C VAL A 87 4.03 -4.18 -4.54
N GLU A 88 3.44 -3.50 -5.51
CA GLU A 88 3.44 -2.06 -5.61
C GLU A 88 2.01 -1.54 -5.52
N TYR A 89 1.85 -0.45 -4.80
CA TYR A 89 0.57 0.20 -4.55
C TYR A 89 0.68 1.68 -4.88
N GLN A 90 -0.41 2.23 -5.38
CA GLN A 90 -0.55 3.66 -5.58
C GLN A 90 -1.76 4.16 -4.80
N PHE A 91 -1.54 5.22 -4.03
CA PHE A 91 -2.57 5.94 -3.30
C PHE A 91 -2.63 7.38 -3.81
N LEU A 92 -3.84 7.81 -4.15
CA LEU A 92 -4.17 9.20 -4.40
C LEU A 92 -4.68 9.81 -3.11
N VAL A 93 -3.95 10.79 -2.60
CA VAL A 93 -4.23 11.45 -1.34
C VAL A 93 -4.48 12.94 -1.60
N SER A 94 -5.61 13.45 -1.12
CA SER A 94 -5.95 14.86 -1.19
C SER A 94 -5.76 15.50 0.19
N GLY A 95 -4.93 16.54 0.28
CA GLY A 95 -4.69 17.28 1.51
C GLY A 95 -3.23 17.70 1.69
N LYS A 96 -2.90 18.11 2.92
CA LYS A 96 -1.57 18.61 3.31
C LYS A 96 -1.17 18.03 4.67
N GLY A 97 0.13 17.95 4.91
CA GLY A 97 0.69 17.47 6.17
C GLY A 97 1.11 16.01 6.12
N ASP A 98 1.21 15.38 7.27
CA ASP A 98 1.77 14.04 7.39
C ASP A 98 0.73 12.94 7.18
N ILE A 99 1.09 11.96 6.35
CA ILE A 99 0.37 10.71 6.19
C ILE A 99 1.17 9.57 6.80
N GLU A 100 0.46 8.65 7.45
CA GLU A 100 1.00 7.40 7.95
C GLU A 100 0.58 6.26 7.01
N ILE A 101 1.58 5.53 6.54
CA ILE A 101 1.42 4.31 5.76
C ILE A 101 1.80 3.15 6.68
N LYS A 102 0.82 2.32 7.01
CA LYS A 102 0.97 1.21 7.94
C LYS A 102 0.76 -0.11 7.20
N TYR A 103 1.75 -0.99 7.31
CA TYR A 103 1.68 -2.37 6.85
C TYR A 103 1.58 -3.29 8.06
N GLU A 104 0.56 -4.13 8.10
CA GLU A 104 0.29 -5.11 9.15
C GLU A 104 0.33 -6.51 8.55
N SER A 105 1.29 -7.33 8.98
CA SER A 105 1.38 -8.74 8.62
C SER A 105 1.54 -9.61 9.85
N ARG A 106 0.91 -10.79 9.84
CA ARG A 106 1.12 -11.79 10.90
C ARG A 106 2.53 -12.36 10.89
N LYS A 107 3.15 -12.52 9.72
CA LYS A 107 4.49 -13.11 9.58
C LYS A 107 5.61 -12.08 9.59
N ALA A 108 5.42 -10.98 8.87
CA ALA A 108 6.44 -9.94 8.74
C ALA A 108 6.36 -8.87 9.84
N GLY A 109 5.36 -8.93 10.71
CA GLY A 109 5.11 -7.95 11.75
C GLY A 109 4.44 -6.68 11.23
N THR A 110 4.47 -5.63 12.04
CA THR A 110 3.87 -4.32 11.73
C THR A 110 4.96 -3.30 11.46
N ILE A 111 4.83 -2.57 10.34
CA ILE A 111 5.75 -1.51 9.94
C ILE A 111 4.93 -0.26 9.63
N SER A 112 5.26 0.87 10.22
CA SER A 112 4.71 2.18 9.86
C SER A 112 5.78 3.08 9.26
N LYS A 113 5.39 3.90 8.28
CA LYS A 113 6.19 5.01 7.77
C LYS A 113 5.34 6.26 7.68
N THR A 114 5.92 7.38 8.11
CA THR A 114 5.32 8.70 7.96
C THR A 114 5.91 9.39 6.73
N VAL A 115 5.05 9.99 5.92
CA VAL A 115 5.42 10.75 4.72
C VAL A 115 4.80 12.14 4.81
N ALA A 116 5.63 13.18 4.70
CA ALA A 116 5.15 14.55 4.71
C ALA A 116 4.73 14.98 3.29
N LEU A 117 3.48 15.42 3.14
CA LEU A 117 2.95 16.05 1.93
C LEU A 117 3.19 17.57 2.02
N LYS A 118 4.31 18.03 1.44
CA LYS A 118 4.73 19.44 1.39
C LYS A 118 4.97 19.88 -0.05
#